data_AF-A0A0C1VEG6-F1
#
_entry.id   AF-A0A0C1VEG6-F1
#
_cell.length_a   1.000
_cell.length_b   1.000
_cell.length_c   1.000
_cell.angle_alpha   90.00
_cell.angle_beta   90.00
_cell.angle_gamma   90.00
#
_symmetry.space_group_name_H-M   'P 1'
#
loop_
_entity.id
_entity.type
_entity.pdbx_description
1 polymer ?
#
loop_
_entity_poly.entity_id
_entity_poly.type
_entity_poly.pdbx_seq_one_letter_code
_entity_poly.pdbx_strand_id
1 'polypeptide(L)'
;MASKIYAVANFGTVRLYVGEVKHLKTRWPKMLEQLEQGKFPEPTIQAEWAKHRGDRRFTFHTPQEINTDPQLRGRKLFAKDINKARQPEA
;
A
#
# COMPACT_ATOMS: atom_id res chain seq x y z
N MET A 1 -0.26 -23.05 5.01
CA MET A 1 -0.68 -21.68 5.38
C MET A 1 0.35 -20.71 4.82
N ALA A 2 0.05 -20.00 3.74
CA ALA A 2 0.95 -18.95 3.27
C ALA A 2 0.69 -17.69 4.11
N SER A 3 1.62 -17.36 5.02
CA SER A 3 1.59 -16.08 5.74
C SER A 3 1.76 -14.95 4.72
N LYS A 4 0.65 -14.39 4.25
CA LYS A 4 0.64 -13.27 3.30
C LYS A 4 1.00 -12.01 4.06
N ILE A 5 2.25 -11.57 3.93
CA ILE A 5 2.71 -10.30 4.50
C ILE A 5 2.44 -9.22 3.46
N TYR A 6 1.90 -8.10 3.93
CA TYR A 6 1.55 -6.96 3.11
C TYR A 6 2.44 -5.77 3.43
N ALA A 7 2.80 -5.02 2.40
CA ALA A 7 3.63 -3.83 2.52
C ALA A 7 2.77 -2.57 2.54
N VAL A 8 3.08 -1.72 3.52
CA VAL A 8 2.49 -0.40 3.71
C VAL A 8 3.61 0.63 3.64
N ALA A 9 3.46 1.59 2.75
CA ALA A 9 4.35 2.74 2.65
C ALA A 9 3.87 3.82 3.61
N ASN A 10 4.75 4.26 4.50
CA ASN A 10 4.50 5.35 5.44
C ASN A 10 5.37 6.55 5.06
N PHE A 11 4.73 7.69 4.95
CA PHE A 11 5.38 8.97 4.70
C PHE A 11 4.54 10.05 5.40
N GLY A 12 5.20 10.83 6.27
CA GLY A 12 4.51 11.78 7.12
C GLY A 12 3.44 11.11 7.99
N THR A 13 2.21 11.56 7.85
CA THR A 13 1.04 11.00 8.58
C THR A 13 0.27 9.94 7.79
N VAL A 14 0.66 9.69 6.55
CA VAL A 14 -0.04 8.79 5.64
C VAL A 14 0.55 7.39 5.70
N ARG A 15 -0.35 6.40 5.86
CA ARG A 15 -0.07 4.98 5.69
C ARG A 15 -0.77 4.49 4.45
N LEU A 16 -0.03 4.18 3.40
CA LEU A 16 -0.56 3.76 2.10
C LEU A 16 -0.30 2.28 1.88
N TYR A 17 -1.37 1.51 1.70
CA TYR A 17 -1.27 0.13 1.27
C TYR A 17 -0.71 0.04 -0.16
N VAL A 18 0.34 -0.77 -0.34
CA VAL A 18 0.99 -1.00 -1.64
C VAL A 18 0.56 -2.33 -2.24
N GLY A 19 0.56 -3.39 -1.44
CA GLY A 19 0.29 -4.75 -1.90
C GLY A 19 0.99 -5.80 -1.07
N GLU A 20 0.88 -7.06 -1.50
CA GLU A 20 1.65 -8.16 -0.93
C GLU A 20 3.16 -7.94 -1.14
N VAL A 21 3.98 -8.30 -0.15
CA VAL A 21 5.45 -8.09 -0.18
C VAL A 21 6.10 -8.71 -1.42
N LYS A 22 5.58 -9.84 -1.89
CA LYS A 22 6.05 -10.51 -3.12
C LYS A 22 5.92 -9.62 -4.37
N HIS A 23 4.93 -8.74 -4.38
CA HIS A 23 4.67 -7.80 -5.47
C HIS A 23 5.13 -6.38 -5.15
N LEU A 24 5.76 -6.14 -3.99
CA LEU A 24 6.26 -4.82 -3.61
C LEU A 24 7.26 -4.29 -4.64
N LYS A 25 8.21 -5.12 -5.07
CA LYS A 25 9.22 -4.75 -6.07
C LYS A 25 8.64 -4.30 -7.42
N THR A 26 7.43 -4.74 -7.77
CA THR A 26 6.81 -4.40 -9.06
C THR A 26 5.70 -3.35 -8.93
N ARG A 27 4.96 -3.34 -7.83
CA ARG A 27 3.89 -2.35 -7.57
C ARG A 27 4.43 -1.03 -7.05
N TRP A 28 5.39 -1.05 -6.14
CA TRP A 28 5.92 0.19 -5.55
C TRP A 28 6.52 1.15 -6.58
N PRO A 29 7.37 0.72 -7.54
CA PRO A 29 7.91 1.64 -8.54
C PRO A 29 6.83 2.33 -9.37
N LYS A 30 5.76 1.60 -9.73
CA LYS A 30 4.62 2.16 -10.47
C LYS A 30 3.86 3.21 -9.64
N MET A 31 3.63 2.93 -8.35
CA MET A 31 2.99 3.89 -7.45
C MET A 31 3.88 5.09 -7.21
N LEU A 32 5.19 4.88 -7.03
CA LEU A 32 6.18 5.93 -6.86
C LEU A 32 6.24 6.83 -8.09
N GLU A 33 6.21 6.27 -9.30
CA GLU A 33 6.16 7.06 -10.53
C GLU A 33 4.91 7.94 -10.60
N GLN A 34 3.74 7.41 -10.20
CA GLN A 34 2.51 8.22 -10.12
C GLN A 34 2.60 9.32 -9.06
N LEU A 35 3.20 9.04 -7.91
CA LEU A 35 3.42 9.99 -6.82
C LEU A 35 4.43 11.09 -7.23
N GLU A 36 5.52 10.73 -7.91
CA GLU A 36 6.51 11.68 -8.44
C GLU A 36 5.91 12.54 -9.57
N GLN A 37 5.03 11.97 -10.41
CA GLN A 37 4.36 12.69 -11.49
C GLN A 37 3.17 13.54 -11.03
N GLY A 38 2.75 13.48 -9.78
CA GLY A 38 1.56 14.22 -9.34
C GLY A 38 0.23 13.60 -9.77
N LYS A 39 0.23 12.38 -10.30
CA LYS A 39 -0.95 11.71 -10.88
C LYS A 39 -1.62 10.72 -9.93
N PHE A 40 -1.22 10.71 -8.66
CA PHE A 40 -1.81 9.79 -7.70
C PHE A 40 -3.29 10.15 -7.46
N PRO A 41 -4.22 9.18 -7.49
CA PRO A 41 -5.65 9.44 -7.46
C PRO A 41 -6.16 10.04 -6.14
N GLU A 42 -5.41 9.92 -5.03
CA GLU A 42 -5.74 10.55 -3.76
C GLU A 42 -4.93 11.84 -3.55
N PRO A 43 -5.56 13.04 -3.59
CA PRO A 43 -4.85 14.31 -3.45
C PRO A 43 -4.22 14.50 -2.06
N THR A 44 -4.81 13.92 -1.01
CA THR A 44 -4.23 13.95 0.35
C THR A 44 -2.89 13.21 0.39
N ILE A 45 -2.82 12.05 -0.28
CA ILE A 45 -1.59 11.26 -0.39
C ILE A 45 -0.55 12.02 -1.19
N GLN A 46 -0.95 12.61 -2.31
CA GLN A 46 -0.08 13.40 -3.17
C GLN A 46 0.53 14.60 -2.43
N ALA A 47 -0.29 15.31 -1.64
CA ALA A 47 0.16 16.46 -0.85
C ALA A 47 1.15 16.05 0.26
N GLU A 48 0.88 14.95 0.96
CA GLU A 48 1.79 14.42 2.00
C GLU A 48 3.08 13.87 1.38
N TRP A 49 2.99 13.19 0.24
CA TRP A 49 4.17 12.75 -0.51
C TRP A 49 5.03 13.94 -0.94
N ALA A 50 4.44 15.01 -1.48
CA ALA A 50 5.19 16.21 -1.87
C ALA A 50 5.96 16.84 -0.69
N LYS A 51 5.39 16.80 0.53
CA LYS A 51 6.02 17.30 1.76
C LYS A 51 7.08 16.34 2.33
N HIS A 52 6.85 15.03 2.24
CA HIS A 52 7.64 13.99 2.91
C HIS A 52 8.38 13.05 1.94
N ARG A 53 8.57 13.42 0.68
CA ARG A 53 9.18 12.61 -0.41
C ARG A 53 10.51 11.92 -0.06
N GLY A 54 11.23 12.46 0.92
CA GLY A 54 12.49 11.92 1.43
C GLY A 54 12.37 10.84 2.51
N ASP A 55 11.22 10.74 3.20
CA ASP A 55 11.00 9.77 4.28
C ASP A 55 10.17 8.60 3.79
N ARG A 56 10.85 7.61 3.20
CA ARG A 56 10.24 6.42 2.60
C ARG A 56 10.36 5.24 3.56
N ARG A 57 9.45 5.17 4.54
CA ARG A 57 9.44 4.05 5.50
C ARG A 57 8.45 3.00 5.05
N PHE A 58 8.89 1.75 4.99
CA PHE A 58 7.97 0.64 4.79
C PHE A 58 7.73 -0.08 6.10
N THR A 59 6.47 -0.38 6.36
CA THR A 59 6.09 -1.33 7.41
C THR A 59 5.40 -2.52 6.79
N PHE A 60 5.65 -3.67 7.38
CA PHE A 60 5.12 -4.94 6.93
C PHE A 60 4.10 -5.43 7.95
N HIS A 61 2.89 -5.70 7.48
CA HIS A 61 1.76 -6.05 8.33
C HIS A 61 1.09 -7.30 7.83
N THR A 62 0.51 -8.05 8.76
CA THR A 62 -0.37 -9.17 8.48
C THR A 62 -1.75 -8.67 8.01
N PRO A 63 -2.56 -9.52 7.37
CA PRO A 63 -3.91 -9.14 6.93
C PRO A 63 -4.83 -8.78 8.11
N GLN A 64 -4.58 -9.34 9.29
CA GLN A 64 -5.34 -9.00 10.50
C GLN A 64 -5.02 -7.58 10.95
N GLU A 65 -3.74 -7.24 11.03
CA GLU A 65 -3.27 -5.89 11.40
C GLU A 65 -3.79 -4.81 10.44
N ILE A 66 -3.79 -5.10 9.13
CA ILE A 66 -4.33 -4.19 8.12
C ILE A 66 -5.84 -3.97 8.28
N ASN A 67 -6.59 -5.03 8.58
CA ASN A 67 -8.03 -4.90 8.82
C ASN A 67 -8.31 -4.04 10.04
N THR A 68 -7.46 -4.13 11.07
CA THR A 68 -7.59 -3.34 12.31
C THR A 68 -7.07 -1.92 12.20
N ASP A 69 -6.37 -1.52 11.14
CA ASP A 69 -5.88 -0.14 10.96
C ASP A 69 -6.90 0.71 10.15
N PRO A 70 -7.69 1.58 10.81
CA PRO A 70 -8.64 2.46 10.13
C PRO A 70 -7.97 3.63 9.39
N GLN A 71 -6.72 3.97 9.73
CA GLN A 71 -5.99 5.07 9.13
C GLN A 71 -5.31 4.66 7.82
N LEU A 72 -5.23 3.35 7.54
CA LEU A 72 -4.66 2.84 6.32
C LEU A 72 -5.46 3.28 5.07
N ARG A 73 -4.77 3.98 4.18
CA ARG A 73 -5.25 4.36 2.86
C ARG A 73 -4.97 3.23 1.85
N GLY A 74 -5.81 3.11 0.83
CA GLY A 74 -5.73 1.98 -0.12
C GLY A 74 -6.43 0.69 0.34
N ARG A 75 -7.30 0.74 1.36
CA ARG A 75 -8.12 -0.40 1.82
C ARG A 75 -8.92 -1.09 0.71
N LYS A 76 -9.36 -0.36 -0.32
CA LYS A 76 -10.02 -0.94 -1.51
C LYS A 76 -9.09 -1.90 -2.28
N LEU A 77 -7.80 -1.57 -2.39
CA LEU A 77 -6.79 -2.44 -3.00
C LEU A 77 -6.54 -3.68 -2.14
N PHE A 78 -6.44 -3.51 -0.81
CA PHE A 78 -6.30 -4.62 0.12
C PHE A 78 -7.49 -5.60 0.03
N ALA A 79 -8.72 -5.09 0.04
CA ALA A 79 -9.91 -5.93 -0.12
C ALA A 79 -9.91 -6.71 -1.44
N LYS A 80 -9.43 -6.10 -2.54
CA LYS A 80 -9.23 -6.80 -3.82
C LYS A 80 -8.16 -7.89 -3.73
N ASP A 81 -7.01 -7.62 -3.11
CA ASP A 81 -5.95 -8.62 -2.94
C ASP A 81 -6.37 -9.78 -2.03
N ILE A 82 -7.12 -9.50 -0.95
CA ILE A 82 -7.68 -10.53 -0.06
C ILE A 82 -8.72 -11.39 -0.77
N ASN A 83 -9.60 -10.80 -1.57
CA ASN A 83 -10.59 -11.56 -2.34
C ASN A 83 -9.92 -12.39 -3.44
N LYS A 84 -8.92 -11.83 -4.14
CA LYS A 84 -8.14 -12.58 -5.14
C LYS A 84 -7.31 -13.71 -4.49
N ALA A 85 -6.81 -13.48 -3.27
CA ALA A 85 -6.13 -14.48 -2.48
C ALA A 85 -7.03 -15.66 -2.05
N ARG A 86 -8.35 -15.46 -2.01
CA ARG A 86 -9.36 -16.45 -1.62
C ARG A 86 -9.90 -17.28 -2.78
N GLN A 87 -9.73 -16.81 -4.02
CA GLN A 87 -10.02 -17.59 -5.22
C GLN A 87 -8.71 -18.27 -5.66
N PRO A 88 -8.49 -19.56 -5.33
CA PRO A 88 -7.49 -20.32 -6.08
C PRO A 88 -7.94 -20.31 -7.55
N GLU A 89 -7.01 -20.02 -8.45
CA GLU A 89 -7.22 -20.26 -9.88
C GLU A 89 -7.73 -21.70 -10.03
N ALA A 90 -8.91 -21.85 -10.65
CA ALA A 90 -9.51 -23.12 -11.00
C ALA A 90 -8.79 -23.73 -12.21
#